data_AF-A0A959BB95-F1
#
_entry.id   AF-A0A959BB95-F1
#
_cell.length_a   1.000
_cell.length_b   1.000
_cell.length_c   1.000
_cell.angle_alpha   90.00
_cell.angle_beta   90.00
_cell.angle_gamma   90.00
#
_symmetry.space_group_name_H-M   'P 1'
#
loop_
_entity.id
_entity.type
_entity.pdbx_description
1 polymer ?
#
loop_
_entity_poly.entity_id
_entity_poly.type
_entity_poly.pdbx_seq_one_letter_code
_entity_poly.pdbx_strand_id
1 'polypeptide(L)'
;MKWIALLLNIIALPLLASAQISLSDEQPTQGEAVAVTLGQPERLLVVTYRPNSSVAMRDTLRAEQPTTVFRWTPRKPGIVSLSSSAASRNVSVRFNGLSGSGIIVMGIAATLLFGGAAFAFRLLFKDEAEDGTLDMELDHFPDT
;
A
#
# COMPACT_ATOMS: atom_id res chain seq x y z
N MET A 1 -35.61 51.95 -39.28
CA MET A 1 -35.59 50.61 -38.65
C MET A 1 -34.22 50.44 -38.01
N LYS A 2 -34.17 50.48 -36.68
CA LYS A 2 -32.94 50.63 -35.89
C LYS A 2 -32.29 49.28 -35.63
N TRP A 3 -31.03 49.21 -35.99
CA TRP A 3 -30.04 48.19 -35.74
C TRP A 3 -30.01 47.75 -34.27
N ILE A 4 -30.36 46.50 -33.99
CA ILE A 4 -30.08 45.82 -32.72
C ILE A 4 -28.89 44.92 -32.98
N ALA A 5 -27.71 45.49 -32.90
CA ALA A 5 -26.44 44.78 -32.86
C ALA A 5 -25.64 45.43 -31.75
N LEU A 6 -25.79 44.96 -30.51
CA LEU A 6 -24.94 45.41 -29.42
C LEU A 6 -24.85 44.37 -28.29
N LEU A 7 -23.61 43.91 -28.10
CA LEU A 7 -23.02 43.39 -26.87
C LEU A 7 -23.43 41.98 -26.41
N LEU A 8 -22.93 40.98 -27.15
CA LEU A 8 -22.50 39.75 -26.50
C LEU A 8 -21.22 40.07 -25.71
N ASN A 9 -21.39 40.37 -24.43
CA ASN A 9 -20.32 40.61 -23.48
C ASN A 9 -19.61 39.28 -23.23
N ILE A 10 -18.52 39.01 -23.97
CA ILE A 10 -17.64 37.87 -23.73
C ILE A 10 -16.94 38.15 -22.39
N ILE A 11 -17.50 37.60 -21.32
CA ILE A 11 -16.86 37.55 -20.01
C ILE A 11 -15.63 36.64 -20.18
N ALA A 12 -14.47 37.25 -20.41
CA ALA A 12 -13.19 36.56 -20.29
C ALA A 12 -12.98 36.24 -18.81
N LEU A 13 -13.47 35.08 -18.38
CA LEU A 13 -13.12 34.53 -17.08
C LEU A 13 -11.60 34.32 -17.07
N PRO A 14 -10.86 34.93 -16.13
CA PRO A 14 -9.46 34.58 -15.96
C PRO A 14 -9.42 33.10 -15.61
N LEU A 15 -8.76 32.30 -16.47
CA LEU A 15 -8.32 30.96 -16.09
C LEU A 15 -7.40 31.15 -14.88
N LEU A 16 -7.96 31.02 -13.68
CA LEU A 16 -7.19 30.84 -12.47
C LEU A 16 -6.37 29.57 -12.72
N ALA A 17 -5.08 29.75 -12.99
CA ALA A 17 -4.12 28.66 -13.01
C ALA A 17 -4.21 28.00 -11.64
N SER A 18 -4.93 26.89 -11.56
CA SER A 18 -5.10 26.14 -10.33
C SER A 18 -3.71 25.70 -9.89
N ALA A 19 -3.35 26.06 -8.67
CA ALA A 19 -2.12 25.57 -8.08
C ALA A 19 -2.21 24.04 -8.05
N GLN A 20 -1.41 23.39 -8.89
CA GLN A 20 -1.44 21.95 -9.08
C GLN A 20 -0.10 21.36 -8.62
N ILE A 21 -0.17 20.21 -7.96
CA ILE A 21 0.99 19.38 -7.65
C ILE A 21 0.89 18.14 -8.54
N SER A 22 1.83 17.97 -9.46
CA SER A 22 1.99 16.77 -10.27
C SER A 22 3.21 15.97 -9.81
N LEU A 23 3.18 14.67 -10.03
CA LEU A 23 4.29 13.77 -9.74
C LEU A 23 4.75 13.13 -11.04
N SER A 24 6.04 12.83 -11.14
CA SER A 24 6.57 12.04 -12.26
C SER A 24 6.02 10.62 -12.28
N ASP A 25 5.66 10.10 -11.11
CA ASP A 25 4.98 8.83 -10.92
C ASP A 25 3.78 9.04 -9.99
N GLU A 26 2.60 8.63 -10.47
CA GLU A 26 1.33 8.71 -9.75
C GLU A 26 1.23 7.68 -8.63
N GLN A 27 2.04 6.62 -8.66
CA GLN A 27 2.07 5.55 -7.67
C GLN A 27 3.48 5.29 -7.15
N PRO A 28 4.11 6.28 -6.50
CA PRO A 28 5.50 6.20 -6.12
C PRO A 28 5.76 5.04 -5.16
N THR A 29 6.88 4.35 -5.37
CA THR A 29 7.33 3.26 -4.50
C THR A 29 8.27 3.78 -3.42
N GLN A 30 8.20 3.19 -2.23
CA GLN A 30 9.11 3.48 -1.14
C GLN A 30 10.59 3.33 -1.58
N GLY A 31 11.41 4.32 -1.25
CA GLY A 31 12.85 4.30 -1.55
C GLY A 31 13.21 4.74 -2.96
N GLU A 32 12.24 4.93 -3.86
CA GLU A 32 12.48 5.42 -5.21
C GLU A 32 12.36 6.95 -5.28
N ALA A 33 13.28 7.60 -6.00
CA ALA A 33 13.25 9.06 -6.14
C ALA A 33 12.19 9.48 -7.15
N VAL A 34 11.34 10.42 -6.77
CA VAL A 34 10.22 10.93 -7.54
C VAL A 34 10.38 12.44 -7.69
N ALA A 35 10.09 12.96 -8.88
CA ALA A 35 10.04 14.40 -9.10
C ALA A 35 8.62 14.91 -8.80
N VAL A 36 8.53 15.88 -7.90
CA VAL A 36 7.29 16.59 -7.58
C VAL A 36 7.35 17.94 -8.27
N THR A 37 6.40 18.19 -9.17
CA THR A 37 6.29 19.42 -9.94
C THR A 37 5.13 20.25 -9.41
N LEU A 38 5.41 21.51 -9.11
CA LEU A 38 4.47 22.51 -8.64
C LEU A 38 4.07 23.42 -9.80
N GLY A 39 2.80 23.84 -9.82
CA GLY A 39 2.29 24.80 -10.81
C GLY A 39 2.91 26.20 -10.71
N GLN A 40 3.53 26.53 -9.57
CA GLN A 40 4.22 27.79 -9.33
C GLN A 40 5.55 27.54 -8.59
N PRO A 41 6.59 28.36 -8.81
CA PRO A 41 7.88 28.19 -8.16
C PRO A 41 7.77 28.50 -6.66
N GLU A 42 8.16 27.54 -5.83
CA GLU A 42 8.16 27.68 -4.37
C GLU A 42 9.52 27.32 -3.77
N ARG A 43 9.79 27.82 -2.55
CA ARG A 43 11.02 27.49 -1.81
C ARG A 43 10.85 26.30 -0.88
N LEU A 44 9.61 25.89 -0.62
CA LEU A 44 9.26 24.93 0.42
C LEU A 44 8.24 23.92 -0.10
N LEU A 45 8.53 22.65 0.09
CA LEU A 45 7.56 21.57 -0.05
C LEU A 45 7.51 20.80 1.28
N VAL A 46 6.33 20.73 1.87
CA VAL A 46 6.08 20.01 3.11
C VAL A 46 5.55 18.63 2.77
N VAL A 47 6.15 17.60 3.38
CA VAL A 47 5.77 16.20 3.21
C VAL A 47 5.32 15.66 4.56
N THR A 48 4.05 15.27 4.68
CA THR A 48 3.47 14.74 5.93
C THR A 48 3.10 13.29 5.75
N TYR A 49 3.81 12.40 6.41
CA TYR A 49 3.52 10.97 6.43
C TYR A 49 2.46 10.68 7.50
N ARG A 50 1.41 9.94 7.11
CA ARG A 50 0.47 9.29 8.05
C ARG A 50 0.48 7.77 7.85
N PRO A 51 1.49 7.06 8.36
CA PRO A 51 1.51 5.61 8.29
C PRO A 51 0.54 5.05 9.34
N ASN A 52 -0.51 4.35 8.89
CA ASN A 52 -1.40 3.45 9.63
C ASN A 52 -1.18 3.40 11.17
N SER A 53 -1.74 4.39 11.89
CA SER A 53 -1.75 4.48 13.37
C SER A 53 -0.44 4.90 14.08
N SER A 54 0.57 5.37 13.35
CA SER A 54 1.79 5.96 13.93
C SER A 54 1.73 7.50 14.01
N VAL A 55 2.61 8.08 14.83
CA VAL A 55 2.76 9.55 14.95
C VAL A 55 3.05 10.15 13.58
N ALA A 56 2.29 11.17 13.21
CA ALA A 56 2.48 11.89 11.96
C ALA A 56 3.91 12.44 11.89
N MET A 57 4.62 12.10 10.81
CA MET A 57 5.99 12.55 10.60
C MET A 57 6.00 13.61 9.51
N ARG A 58 6.65 14.74 9.78
CA ARG A 58 6.74 15.87 8.85
C ARG A 58 8.18 16.02 8.38
N ASP A 59 8.38 15.88 7.07
CA ASP A 59 9.60 16.23 6.38
C ASP A 59 9.40 17.54 5.61
N THR A 60 10.49 18.30 5.45
CA THR A 60 10.44 19.57 4.72
C THR A 60 11.58 19.63 3.72
N LEU A 61 11.24 19.80 2.45
CA LEU A 61 12.18 19.99 1.36
C LEU A 61 12.32 21.50 1.12
N ARG A 62 13.56 21.99 1.19
CA ARG A 62 13.88 23.41 0.99
C ARG A 62 14.81 23.56 -0.22
N ALA A 63 14.50 24.52 -1.07
CA ALA A 63 15.37 24.93 -2.16
C ALA A 63 15.99 26.29 -1.84
N GLU A 64 17.25 26.51 -2.27
CA GLU A 64 17.94 27.79 -2.09
C GLU A 64 17.28 28.91 -2.91
N GLN A 65 16.76 28.55 -4.08
CA GLN A 65 16.01 29.44 -4.97
C GLN A 65 14.61 28.86 -5.22
N PRO A 66 13.59 29.70 -5.50
CA PRO A 66 12.26 29.22 -5.87
C PRO A 66 12.36 28.24 -7.06
N THR A 67 11.82 27.04 -6.89
CA THR A 67 11.83 25.98 -7.89
C THR A 67 10.43 25.43 -8.08
N THR A 68 10.11 25.02 -9.30
CA THR A 68 8.89 24.27 -9.59
C THR A 68 9.08 22.77 -9.37
N VAL A 69 10.31 22.27 -9.28
CA VAL A 69 10.60 20.84 -9.18
C VAL A 69 11.36 20.52 -7.90
N PHE A 70 10.83 19.59 -7.12
CA PHE A 70 11.46 19.01 -5.94
C PHE A 70 11.74 17.53 -6.16
N ARG A 71 12.93 17.08 -5.80
CA ARG A 71 13.26 15.64 -5.77
C ARG A 71 12.92 15.08 -4.40
N TRP A 72 12.01 14.12 -4.36
CA TRP A 72 11.51 13.52 -3.14
C TRP A 72 11.67 12.01 -3.20
N THR A 73 12.24 11.41 -2.15
CA THR A 73 12.33 9.96 -2.00
C THR A 73 11.46 9.52 -0.83
N PRO A 74 10.34 8.81 -1.06
CA PRO A 74 9.45 8.39 0.01
C PRO A 74 10.14 7.41 0.95
N ARG A 75 10.25 7.76 2.24
CA ARG A 75 10.92 6.92 3.24
C ARG A 75 10.02 5.82 3.80
N LYS A 76 8.71 6.07 3.85
CA LYS A 76 7.70 5.16 4.39
C LYS A 76 6.55 4.97 3.40
N PRO A 77 6.00 3.75 3.31
CA PRO A 77 4.80 3.48 2.53
C PRO A 77 3.54 3.99 3.25
N GLY A 78 2.44 4.15 2.52
CA GLY A 78 1.16 4.67 3.03
C GLY A 78 0.75 5.99 2.40
N ILE A 79 -0.21 6.69 3.04
CA ILE A 79 -0.73 7.95 2.52
C ILE A 79 0.16 9.11 2.97
N VAL A 80 0.59 9.92 2.00
CA VAL A 80 1.45 11.07 2.19
C VAL A 80 0.78 12.37 1.74
N SER A 81 0.73 13.30 2.68
CA SER A 81 0.51 14.74 2.58
C SER A 81 1.57 15.53 1.81
N LEU A 82 1.43 15.83 0.52
CA LEU A 82 2.29 16.84 -0.13
C LEU A 82 1.60 18.20 -0.05
N SER A 83 2.23 19.20 0.57
CA SER A 83 1.69 20.54 0.64
C SER A 83 2.72 21.62 0.36
N SER A 84 2.29 22.61 -0.40
CA SER A 84 2.97 23.86 -0.69
C SER A 84 2.12 25.02 -0.16
N SER A 85 2.59 26.26 -0.30
CA SER A 85 1.80 27.44 0.08
C SER A 85 0.54 27.61 -0.79
N ALA A 86 0.58 27.16 -2.04
CA ALA A 86 -0.51 27.32 -3.00
C ALA A 86 -1.41 26.07 -3.15
N ALA A 87 -0.89 24.86 -2.90
CA ALA A 87 -1.61 23.62 -3.16
C ALA A 87 -1.34 22.51 -2.14
N SER A 88 -2.25 21.54 -2.07
CA SER A 88 -2.05 20.30 -1.30
C SER A 88 -2.58 19.11 -2.07
N ARG A 89 -1.84 18.00 -2.04
CA ARG A 89 -2.17 16.75 -2.71
C ARG A 89 -1.85 15.56 -1.83
N ASN A 90 -2.79 14.61 -1.73
CA ASN A 90 -2.54 13.32 -1.10
C ASN A 90 -2.00 12.34 -2.14
N VAL A 91 -0.99 11.58 -1.77
CA VAL A 91 -0.35 10.58 -2.62
C VAL A 91 -0.25 9.26 -1.87
N SER A 92 -0.55 8.16 -2.55
CA SER A 92 -0.38 6.82 -2.00
C SER A 92 1.00 6.28 -2.38
N VAL A 93 1.84 6.01 -1.38
CA VAL A 93 3.16 5.43 -1.56
C VAL A 93 3.10 3.92 -1.36
N ARG A 94 3.57 3.16 -2.35
CA ARG A 94 3.59 1.70 -2.32
C ARG A 94 4.78 1.15 -1.56
N PHE A 95 4.63 -0.06 -1.04
CA PHE A 95 5.74 -0.82 -0.46
C PHE A 95 6.71 -1.24 -1.55
N ASN A 96 8.01 -1.17 -1.26
CA ASN A 96 9.04 -1.73 -2.13
C ASN A 96 9.12 -3.25 -1.91
N GLY A 97 8.20 -3.98 -2.54
CA GLY A 97 8.12 -5.43 -2.50
C GLY A 97 7.21 -6.01 -1.41
N LEU A 98 7.32 -7.34 -1.24
CA LEU A 98 6.56 -8.11 -0.27
C LEU A 98 7.04 -7.83 1.15
N SER A 99 6.10 -7.60 2.07
CA SER A 99 6.43 -7.46 3.49
C SER A 99 6.98 -8.78 4.04
N GLY A 100 8.29 -8.85 4.30
CA GLY A 100 8.94 -10.06 4.81
C GLY A 100 8.33 -10.57 6.11
N SER A 101 7.89 -9.67 6.99
CA SER A 101 7.18 -10.04 8.22
C SER A 101 5.85 -10.73 7.93
N GLY A 102 5.13 -10.30 6.88
CA GLY A 102 3.89 -10.93 6.45
C GLY A 102 4.10 -12.37 6.01
N ILE A 103 5.16 -12.63 5.22
CA ILE A 103 5.51 -13.98 4.78
C ILE A 103 5.85 -14.88 5.97
N ILE A 104 6.63 -14.38 6.94
CA ILE A 104 7.00 -15.14 8.14
C ILE A 104 5.76 -15.51 8.95
N VAL A 105 4.85 -14.55 9.19
CA VAL A 105 3.59 -14.80 9.90
C VAL A 105 2.75 -15.85 9.18
N MET A 106 2.64 -15.74 7.85
CA MET A 106 1.89 -16.71 7.04
C MET A 106 2.52 -18.11 7.11
N GLY A 107 3.86 -18.19 7.07
CA GLY A 107 4.60 -19.43 7.22
C GLY A 107 4.37 -20.09 8.57
N ILE A 108 4.48 -19.33 9.67
CA ILE A 108 4.22 -19.84 11.03
C ILE A 108 2.77 -20.32 11.14
N ALA A 109 1.80 -19.53 10.66
CA ALA A 109 0.39 -19.92 10.68
C ALA A 109 0.15 -21.22 9.89
N ALA A 110 0.77 -21.36 8.71
CA ALA A 110 0.70 -22.58 7.93
C ALA A 110 1.34 -23.77 8.67
N THR A 111 2.50 -23.59 9.30
CA THR A 111 3.14 -24.66 10.08
C THR A 111 2.31 -25.09 11.28
N LEU A 112 1.66 -24.16 11.98
CA LEU A 112 0.78 -24.50 13.10
C LEU A 112 -0.47 -25.24 12.63
N LEU A 113 -1.10 -24.75 11.55
CA LEU A 113 -2.32 -25.36 11.01
C LEU A 113 -2.06 -26.75 10.43
N PHE A 114 -1.09 -26.86 9.52
CA PHE A 114 -0.79 -28.12 8.83
C PHE A 114 0.09 -29.06 9.67
N GLY A 115 0.94 -28.53 10.54
CA GLY A 115 1.73 -29.33 11.48
C GLY A 115 0.84 -30.00 12.54
N GLY A 116 -0.17 -29.29 13.06
CA GLY A 116 -1.17 -29.88 13.95
C GLY A 116 -1.96 -30.99 13.28
N ALA A 117 -2.40 -30.76 12.03
CA ALA A 117 -3.11 -31.78 11.25
C ALA A 117 -2.24 -33.02 10.98
N ALA A 118 -0.99 -32.83 10.52
CA ALA A 118 -0.07 -33.93 10.24
C ALA A 118 0.26 -34.74 11.50
N PHE A 119 0.43 -34.08 12.65
CA PHE A 119 0.66 -34.75 13.93
C PHE A 119 -0.57 -35.57 14.37
N ALA A 120 -1.78 -35.01 14.24
CA ALA A 120 -3.02 -35.71 14.55
C ALA A 120 -3.21 -36.96 13.67
N PHE A 121 -2.98 -36.86 12.35
CA PHE A 121 -3.01 -38.01 11.45
C PHE A 121 -1.96 -39.06 11.83
N ARG A 122 -0.74 -38.64 12.18
CA ARG A 122 0.29 -39.57 12.63
C ARG A 122 -0.11 -40.33 13.89
N LEU A 123 -0.74 -39.67 14.86
CA LEU A 123 -1.23 -40.34 16.07
C LEU A 123 -2.35 -41.32 15.73
N LEU A 124 -3.34 -40.90 14.94
CA LEU A 124 -4.48 -41.74 14.55
C LEU A 124 -4.03 -43.05 13.87
N PHE A 125 -3.08 -42.97 12.94
CA PHE A 125 -2.59 -44.13 12.20
C PHE A 125 -1.50 -44.92 12.94
N LYS A 126 -0.90 -44.36 14.01
CA LYS A 126 0.06 -45.10 14.83
C LYS A 126 -0.66 -46.14 15.70
N ASP A 127 -1.84 -45.81 16.22
CA ASP A 127 -2.63 -46.73 17.03
C ASP A 127 -3.18 -47.90 16.19
N GLU A 128 -3.52 -47.68 14.92
CA GLU A 128 -3.94 -48.78 14.01
C GLU A 128 -2.80 -49.74 13.63
N ALA A 129 -1.55 -49.29 13.63
CA ALA A 129 -0.41 -50.12 13.27
C ALA A 129 0.12 -51.00 14.44
N GLU A 130 -0.19 -50.63 15.69
CA GLU A 130 0.19 -51.40 16.88
C GLU A 130 -0.88 -52.44 17.28
N ASP A 131 -2.12 -52.35 16.77
CA ASP A 131 -3.17 -53.34 16.99
C ASP A 131 -3.15 -54.49 15.95
N GLY A 132 -1.94 -54.99 15.66
CA GLY A 132 -1.70 -56.19 14.86
C GLY A 132 -2.11 -57.50 15.56
N THR A 133 -3.03 -57.43 16.52
CA THR A 133 -3.51 -58.58 17.32
C THR A 133 -4.92 -59.03 16.99
N LEU A 134 -5.56 -58.45 15.96
CA LEU A 134 -6.76 -59.04 15.35
C LEU A 134 -6.38 -60.09 14.29
N ASP A 135 -5.44 -60.97 14.63
CA ASP A 135 -5.47 -62.35 14.14
C ASP A 135 -6.75 -62.98 14.72
N MET A 136 -7.90 -62.64 14.13
CA MET A 136 -9.15 -63.34 14.40
C MET A 136 -8.94 -64.76 13.90
N GLU A 137 -8.64 -65.66 14.83
CA GLU A 137 -8.59 -67.10 14.65
C GLU A 137 -9.93 -67.56 14.03
N LEU A 138 -9.96 -67.60 12.71
CA LEU A 138 -11.12 -67.92 11.87
C LEU A 138 -11.31 -69.44 11.76
N ASP A 139 -10.92 -70.19 12.80
CA ASP A 139 -10.91 -71.66 12.81
C ASP A 139 -11.96 -72.27 13.76
N HIS A 140 -12.87 -71.44 14.32
CA HIS A 140 -13.93 -71.92 15.21
C HIS A 140 -15.33 -71.61 14.69
N PHE A 141 -15.67 -72.13 13.52
CA PHE A 141 -17.07 -72.34 13.14
C PHE A 141 -17.42 -73.82 13.36
N PRO A 142 -18.29 -74.16 14.33
CA PRO A 142 -18.85 -75.49 14.40
C PRO A 142 -19.85 -75.68 13.25
N ASP A 143 -19.59 -76.70 12.42
CA ASP A 143 -20.55 -77.15 11.40
C ASP A 143 -21.84 -77.60 12.08
N THR A 144 -22.94 -76.89 11.81
CA THR A 144 -24.32 -77.33 12.10
C THR A 144 -25.23 -76.99 10.94
#